data_AF-A0A7W4I013-F1
#
_entry.id   AF-A0A7W4I013-F1
#
_cell.length_a   1.000
_cell.length_b   1.000
_cell.length_c   1.000
_cell.angle_alpha   90.00
_cell.angle_beta   90.00
_cell.angle_gamma   90.00
#
_symmetry.space_group_name_H-M   'P 1'
#
loop_
_entity.id
_entity.type
_entity.pdbx_description
1 polymer ?
#
loop_
_entity_poly.entity_id
_entity_poly.type
_entity_poly.pdbx_seq_one_letter_code
_entity_poly.pdbx_strand_id
1 'polypeptide(L)'
;MKKIIGFDLDDTLAVSKSAISPRMADLLAKLLENYQVCVISGGKFEQFEKQVIDQMNVSPELLARFHMMPTCGTRYYTFDVDANEWQTHYKEDFTDEQKQKITQVLEESARKFDLWEANPDGEIIEDRLSQVTYSALGQQASPEKKYAWAETNKAVRKQMRDDVAAKLPEFEVRLGGTTSVDITKIGVDKAYGMKKLME
;
A
#
# COMPACT_ATOMS: atom_id res chain seq x y z
N MET A 1 24.98 -2.09 -16.08
CA MET A 1 23.77 -2.79 -16.56
C MET A 1 22.73 -2.77 -15.44
N LYS A 2 21.44 -2.54 -15.75
CA LYS A 2 20.37 -2.56 -14.74
C LYS A 2 19.98 -4.02 -14.43
N LYS A 3 19.70 -4.33 -13.16
CA LYS A 3 19.37 -5.70 -12.70
C LYS A 3 17.94 -5.84 -12.19
N ILE A 4 17.45 -4.78 -11.54
CA ILE A 4 16.12 -4.71 -10.94
C ILE A 4 15.34 -3.58 -11.61
N ILE A 5 14.06 -3.83 -11.88
CA ILE A 5 13.10 -2.81 -12.33
C ILE A 5 12.01 -2.69 -11.26
N GLY A 6 11.97 -1.56 -10.58
CA GLY A 6 11.01 -1.26 -9.51
C GLY A 6 9.83 -0.45 -10.03
N PHE A 7 8.63 -0.81 -9.60
CA PHE A 7 7.37 -0.14 -9.93
C PHE A 7 6.60 0.21 -8.66
N ASP A 8 5.97 1.37 -8.69
CA ASP A 8 4.76 1.57 -7.90
C ASP A 8 3.61 0.74 -8.48
N LEU A 9 2.56 0.48 -7.70
CA LEU A 9 1.39 -0.28 -8.16
C LEU A 9 0.30 0.66 -8.70
N ASP A 10 -0.31 1.43 -7.80
CA ASP A 10 -1.47 2.26 -8.10
C ASP A 10 -1.09 3.41 -9.04
N ASP A 11 -1.90 3.61 -10.06
CA ASP A 11 -1.75 4.59 -11.14
C ASP A 11 -0.39 4.50 -11.88
N THR A 12 0.29 3.36 -11.77
CA THR A 12 1.53 3.02 -12.50
C THR A 12 1.37 1.72 -13.28
N LEU A 13 1.06 0.62 -12.59
CA LEU A 13 0.79 -0.70 -13.20
C LEU A 13 -0.71 -0.94 -13.41
N ALA A 14 -1.54 -0.42 -12.52
CA ALA A 14 -3.00 -0.56 -12.56
C ALA A 14 -3.68 0.76 -12.18
N VAL A 15 -4.96 0.89 -12.54
CA VAL A 15 -5.83 1.90 -11.92
C VAL A 15 -5.88 1.64 -10.42
N SER A 16 -5.89 2.68 -9.59
CA SER A 16 -5.88 2.56 -8.13
C SER A 16 -6.81 1.46 -7.59
N LYS A 17 -6.23 0.52 -6.82
CA LYS A 17 -6.85 -0.65 -6.19
C LYS A 17 -7.55 -1.63 -7.15
N SER A 18 -7.19 -1.61 -8.43
CA SER A 18 -7.73 -2.51 -9.46
C SER A 18 -6.67 -3.51 -9.91
N ALA A 19 -7.10 -4.64 -10.48
CA ALA A 19 -6.18 -5.60 -11.06
C ALA A 19 -5.45 -5.02 -12.29
N ILE A 20 -4.20 -5.45 -12.51
CA ILE A 20 -3.47 -5.12 -13.73
C ILE A 20 -4.20 -5.72 -14.94
N SER A 21 -4.13 -5.03 -16.08
CA SER A 21 -4.71 -5.56 -17.32
C SER A 21 -3.97 -6.84 -17.79
N PRO A 22 -4.61 -7.71 -18.58
CA PRO A 22 -3.94 -8.89 -19.16
C PRO A 22 -2.67 -8.52 -19.94
N ARG A 23 -2.69 -7.42 -20.68
CA ARG A 23 -1.51 -6.88 -21.37
C ARG A 23 -0.37 -6.56 -20.41
N MET A 24 -0.66 -5.96 -19.25
CA MET A 24 0.37 -5.62 -18.27
C MET A 24 0.93 -6.86 -17.59
N ALA A 25 0.08 -7.85 -17.29
CA ALA A 25 0.52 -9.14 -16.77
C ALA A 25 1.50 -9.84 -17.73
N ASP A 26 1.17 -9.90 -19.02
CA ASP A 26 2.06 -10.47 -20.06
C ASP A 26 3.40 -9.74 -20.15
N LEU A 27 3.40 -8.40 -19.99
CA LEU A 27 4.62 -7.60 -20.03
C LEU A 27 5.49 -7.82 -18.79
N LEU A 28 4.90 -7.90 -17.61
CA LEU A 28 5.62 -8.20 -16.37
C LEU A 28 6.22 -9.62 -16.40
N ALA A 29 5.45 -10.60 -16.91
CA ALA A 29 5.93 -11.96 -17.10
C ALA A 29 7.20 -12.01 -17.98
N LYS A 30 7.17 -11.35 -19.15
CA LYS A 30 8.34 -11.24 -20.04
C LYS A 30 9.50 -10.48 -19.41
N LEU A 31 9.20 -9.53 -18.52
CA LEU A 31 10.23 -8.76 -17.83
C LEU A 31 11.00 -9.63 -16.82
N LEU A 32 10.30 -10.53 -16.12
CA LEU A 32 10.88 -11.48 -15.16
C LEU A 32 11.88 -12.46 -15.80
N GLU A 33 11.73 -12.78 -17.08
CA GLU A 33 12.69 -13.63 -17.82
C GLU A 33 14.11 -13.02 -17.82
N ASN A 34 14.20 -11.69 -17.83
CA ASN A 34 15.45 -10.95 -18.06
C ASN A 34 15.90 -10.12 -16.84
N TYR A 35 14.97 -9.75 -15.96
CA TYR A 35 15.22 -8.86 -14.82
C TYR A 35 14.57 -9.39 -13.55
N GLN A 36 15.07 -8.92 -12.42
CA GLN A 36 14.28 -8.93 -11.19
C GLN A 36 13.25 -7.81 -11.26
N VAL A 37 12.02 -8.08 -10.83
CA VAL A 37 10.94 -7.08 -10.84
C VAL A 37 10.54 -6.84 -9.40
N CYS A 38 10.55 -5.57 -8.98
CA CYS A 38 10.02 -5.19 -7.69
C CYS A 38 8.74 -4.39 -7.86
N VAL A 39 7.70 -4.74 -7.11
CA VAL A 39 6.53 -3.90 -6.94
C VAL A 39 6.46 -3.45 -5.49
N ILE A 40 6.37 -2.14 -5.28
CA ILE A 40 6.30 -1.50 -3.97
C ILE A 40 5.10 -0.57 -3.90
N SER A 41 4.24 -0.74 -2.90
CA SER A 41 3.00 0.05 -2.74
C SER A 41 2.61 0.14 -1.27
N GLY A 42 1.73 1.07 -0.92
CA GLY A 42 1.11 1.15 0.40
C GLY A 42 0.09 0.03 0.66
N GLY A 43 -0.31 -0.72 -0.37
CA GLY A 43 -1.26 -1.83 -0.25
C GLY A 43 -0.75 -2.98 0.63
N LYS A 44 -1.68 -3.79 1.14
CA LYS A 44 -1.37 -5.01 1.90
C LYS A 44 -1.06 -6.19 0.98
N PHE A 45 -0.49 -7.26 1.52
CA PHE A 45 -0.09 -8.46 0.78
C PHE A 45 -1.21 -9.00 -0.13
N GLU A 46 -2.42 -9.15 0.39
CA GLU A 46 -3.55 -9.74 -0.35
C GLU A 46 -4.00 -8.86 -1.53
N GLN A 47 -3.67 -7.55 -1.50
CA GLN A 47 -3.92 -6.67 -2.64
C GLN A 47 -2.92 -6.93 -3.77
N PHE A 48 -1.65 -7.23 -3.45
CA PHE A 48 -0.66 -7.60 -4.45
C PHE A 48 -1.00 -8.94 -5.10
N GLU A 49 -1.42 -9.93 -4.29
CA GLU A 49 -1.84 -11.22 -4.81
C GLU A 49 -2.95 -11.03 -5.86
N LYS A 50 -4.05 -10.40 -5.46
CA LYS A 50 -5.20 -10.21 -6.34
C LYS A 50 -4.91 -9.32 -7.55
N GLN A 51 -4.18 -8.22 -7.34
CA GLN A 51 -4.01 -7.22 -8.38
C GLN A 51 -2.89 -7.55 -9.37
N VAL A 52 -1.86 -8.30 -8.95
CA VAL A 52 -0.66 -8.53 -9.75
C VAL A 52 -0.38 -10.03 -9.90
N ILE A 53 -0.22 -10.76 -8.81
CA ILE A 53 0.27 -12.14 -8.85
C ILE A 53 -0.74 -13.06 -9.53
N ASP A 54 -2.00 -13.03 -9.12
CA ASP A 54 -3.09 -13.85 -9.67
C ASP A 54 -3.35 -13.57 -11.15
N GLN A 55 -2.90 -12.41 -11.64
CA GLN A 55 -3.05 -12.01 -13.05
C GLN A 55 -1.89 -12.51 -13.92
N MET A 56 -0.74 -12.85 -13.32
CA MET A 56 0.44 -13.33 -14.05
C MET A 56 0.47 -14.86 -14.07
N ASN A 57 0.40 -15.44 -15.27
CA ASN A 57 0.62 -16.87 -15.45
C ASN A 57 2.10 -17.16 -15.71
N VAL A 58 2.90 -17.28 -14.64
CA VAL A 58 4.34 -17.53 -14.69
C VAL A 58 4.72 -18.75 -13.86
N SER A 59 5.84 -19.40 -14.20
CA SER A 59 6.34 -20.52 -13.40
C SER A 59 6.90 -20.05 -12.06
N PRO A 60 6.96 -20.94 -11.04
CA PRO A 60 7.64 -20.67 -9.76
C PRO A 60 9.03 -20.04 -9.91
N GLU A 61 9.83 -20.51 -10.86
CA GLU A 61 11.21 -20.05 -11.08
C GLU A 61 11.27 -18.60 -11.58
N LEU A 62 10.29 -18.16 -12.37
CA LEU A 62 10.15 -16.77 -12.77
C LEU A 62 9.57 -15.93 -11.64
N LEU A 63 8.60 -16.47 -10.88
CA LEU A 63 7.99 -15.78 -9.75
C LEU A 63 9.00 -15.52 -8.62
N ALA A 64 10.00 -16.38 -8.45
CA ALA A 64 11.12 -16.17 -7.51
C ALA A 64 11.96 -14.90 -7.82
N ARG A 65 11.82 -14.32 -9.03
CA ARG A 65 12.45 -13.05 -9.42
C ARG A 65 11.58 -11.83 -9.13
N PHE A 66 10.38 -12.05 -8.58
CA PHE A 66 9.46 -11.00 -8.15
C PHE A 66 9.69 -10.64 -6.69
N HIS A 67 9.92 -9.36 -6.44
CA HIS A 67 10.12 -8.78 -5.13
C HIS A 67 8.85 -8.00 -4.74
N MET A 68 8.11 -8.54 -3.79
CA MET A 68 6.86 -7.95 -3.33
C MET A 68 7.11 -7.15 -2.05
N MET A 69 6.85 -5.84 -2.11
CA MET A 69 7.10 -4.91 -1.01
C MET A 69 5.82 -4.12 -0.65
N PRO A 70 4.87 -4.75 0.07
CA PRO A 70 3.66 -4.07 0.52
C PRO A 70 3.98 -3.05 1.62
N THR A 71 2.99 -2.23 1.96
CA THR A 71 3.05 -1.24 3.06
C THR A 71 4.29 -0.33 3.00
N CYS A 72 4.61 0.16 1.80
CA CYS A 72 5.79 0.98 1.50
C CYS A 72 7.13 0.30 1.81
N GLY A 73 7.17 -1.04 1.74
CA GLY A 73 8.38 -1.82 1.98
C GLY A 73 8.71 -2.05 3.45
N THR A 74 7.77 -1.89 4.37
CA THR A 74 7.91 -2.38 5.77
C THR A 74 7.77 -3.89 5.89
N ARG A 75 7.35 -4.55 4.81
CA ARG A 75 7.35 -6.00 4.66
C ARG A 75 7.92 -6.33 3.29
N TYR A 76 8.62 -7.44 3.20
CA TYR A 76 9.28 -7.86 1.97
C TYR A 76 9.18 -9.37 1.79
N TYR A 77 8.76 -9.77 0.60
CA TYR A 77 8.51 -11.15 0.23
C TYR A 77 9.16 -11.51 -1.10
N THR A 78 9.61 -12.76 -1.19
CA THR A 78 9.99 -13.43 -2.43
C THR A 78 9.34 -14.80 -2.49
N PHE A 79 9.19 -15.35 -3.68
CA PHE A 79 8.62 -16.68 -3.84
C PHE A 79 9.69 -17.76 -3.65
N ASP A 80 9.43 -18.72 -2.78
CA ASP A 80 10.25 -19.93 -2.60
C ASP A 80 9.75 -21.01 -3.58
N VAL A 81 10.65 -21.44 -4.48
CA VAL A 81 10.33 -22.41 -5.53
C VAL A 81 10.10 -23.81 -4.97
N ASP A 82 10.89 -24.21 -3.97
CA ASP A 82 10.87 -25.58 -3.44
C ASP A 82 9.64 -25.80 -2.56
N ALA A 83 9.30 -24.81 -1.73
CA ALA A 83 8.11 -24.82 -0.89
C ALA A 83 6.84 -24.38 -1.65
N ASN A 84 7.00 -23.76 -2.82
CA ASN A 84 5.91 -23.20 -3.63
C ASN A 84 5.03 -22.22 -2.83
N GLU A 85 5.68 -21.36 -2.05
CA GLU A 85 5.02 -20.40 -1.15
C GLU A 85 5.76 -19.05 -1.11
N TRP A 86 5.06 -18.01 -0.67
CA TRP A 86 5.67 -16.72 -0.41
C TRP A 86 6.45 -16.73 0.91
N GLN A 87 7.76 -16.55 0.83
CA GLN A 87 8.62 -16.41 1.98
C GLN A 87 8.72 -14.94 2.40
N THR A 88 8.61 -14.68 3.71
CA THR A 88 8.84 -13.35 4.28
C THR A 88 10.33 -13.17 4.62
N HIS A 89 10.96 -12.14 4.06
CA HIS A 89 12.33 -11.72 4.45
C HIS A 89 12.32 -10.95 5.77
N TYR A 90 11.41 -9.97 5.86
CA TYR A 90 11.17 -9.23 7.10
C TYR A 90 9.75 -8.69 7.14
N LYS A 91 9.30 -8.37 8.36
CA LYS A 91 8.05 -7.68 8.64
C LYS A 91 8.23 -6.74 9.83
N GLU A 92 7.81 -5.49 9.67
CA GLU A 92 7.97 -4.45 10.69
C GLU A 92 6.63 -4.08 11.29
N ASP A 93 5.89 -5.08 11.74
CA ASP A 93 4.52 -4.94 12.20
C ASP A 93 4.38 -4.00 13.40
N PHE A 94 3.21 -3.39 13.50
CA PHE A 94 2.76 -2.70 14.69
C PHE A 94 2.27 -3.71 15.72
N THR A 95 2.48 -3.38 16.99
CA THR A 95 1.82 -4.08 18.11
C THR A 95 0.33 -3.74 18.13
N ASP A 96 -0.48 -4.56 18.80
CA ASP A 96 -1.93 -4.32 18.89
C ASP A 96 -2.25 -3.00 19.60
N GLU A 97 -1.47 -2.60 20.61
CA GLU A 97 -1.64 -1.32 21.31
C GLU A 97 -1.42 -0.13 20.38
N GLN A 98 -0.39 -0.22 19.52
CA GLN A 98 -0.11 0.80 18.51
C GLN A 98 -1.26 0.91 17.49
N LYS A 99 -1.76 -0.23 17.00
CA LYS A 99 -2.87 -0.26 16.04
C LYS A 99 -4.14 0.35 16.63
N GLN A 100 -4.48 -0.01 17.87
CA GLN A 100 -5.62 0.57 18.58
C GLN A 100 -5.48 2.08 18.74
N LYS A 101 -4.32 2.55 19.20
CA LYS A 101 -4.03 3.99 19.35
C LYS A 101 -4.18 4.73 18.02
N ILE A 102 -3.57 4.22 16.95
CA ILE A 102 -3.64 4.83 15.62
C ILE A 102 -5.08 4.90 15.12
N THR A 103 -5.82 3.80 15.27
CA THR A 103 -7.22 3.69 14.81
C THR A 103 -8.12 4.70 15.53
N GLN A 104 -7.98 4.79 16.86
CA GLN A 104 -8.72 5.76 17.66
C GLN A 104 -8.43 7.20 17.22
N VAL A 105 -7.15 7.57 17.09
CA VAL A 105 -6.77 8.93 16.69
C VAL A 105 -7.26 9.26 15.29
N LEU A 106 -7.19 8.32 14.35
CA LEU A 106 -7.70 8.49 12.99
C LEU A 106 -9.20 8.76 13.00
N GLU A 107 -9.99 7.98 13.73
CA GLU A 107 -11.43 8.16 13.84
C GLU A 107 -11.80 9.50 14.48
N GLU A 108 -11.22 9.83 15.64
CA GLU A 108 -11.48 11.08 16.34
C GLU A 108 -11.17 12.30 15.47
N SER A 109 -10.05 12.25 14.75
CA SER A 109 -9.62 13.35 13.88
C SER A 109 -10.50 13.44 12.64
N ALA A 110 -10.83 12.32 11.99
CA ALA A 110 -11.76 12.31 10.86
C ALA A 110 -13.13 12.88 11.25
N ARG A 111 -13.68 12.52 12.41
CA ARG A 111 -14.94 13.09 12.92
C ARG A 111 -14.83 14.58 13.23
N LYS A 112 -13.75 15.01 13.88
CA LYS A 112 -13.49 16.43 14.20
C LYS A 112 -13.49 17.33 12.96
N PHE A 113 -13.00 16.82 11.83
CA PHE A 113 -12.92 17.56 10.57
C PHE A 113 -14.05 17.26 9.59
N ASP A 114 -15.11 16.55 10.04
CA ASP A 114 -16.27 16.18 9.21
C ASP A 114 -15.90 15.35 7.96
N LEU A 115 -14.89 14.49 8.09
CA LEU A 115 -14.42 13.57 7.05
C LEU A 115 -14.76 12.11 7.34
N TRP A 116 -15.62 11.84 8.33
CA TRP A 116 -16.07 10.48 8.62
C TRP A 116 -17.34 10.15 7.83
N GLU A 117 -17.20 9.41 6.73
CA GLU A 117 -18.34 8.99 5.91
C GLU A 117 -19.27 8.05 6.69
N ALA A 118 -20.57 8.34 6.65
CA ALA A 118 -21.58 7.56 7.36
C ALA A 118 -21.90 6.26 6.61
N ASN A 119 -21.82 6.27 5.27
CA ASN A 119 -22.10 5.11 4.42
C ASN A 119 -20.90 4.82 3.49
N PRO A 120 -19.76 4.37 4.02
CA PRO A 120 -18.56 4.17 3.24
C PRO A 120 -18.66 2.92 2.37
N ASP A 121 -18.01 2.95 1.21
CA ASP A 121 -17.81 1.77 0.37
C ASP A 121 -16.64 0.94 0.97
N GLY A 122 -16.97 0.03 1.89
CA GLY A 122 -16.01 -0.76 2.67
C GLY A 122 -15.48 -0.03 3.91
N GLU A 123 -14.48 -0.61 4.58
CA GLU A 123 -13.95 -0.05 5.82
C GLU A 123 -13.26 1.32 5.62
N ILE A 124 -13.43 2.24 6.56
CA ILE A 124 -12.73 3.53 6.53
C ILE A 124 -11.28 3.35 6.95
N ILE A 125 -11.03 2.67 8.07
CA ILE A 125 -9.69 2.38 8.58
C ILE A 125 -9.35 0.92 8.26
N GLU A 126 -8.22 0.70 7.59
CA GLU A 126 -7.71 -0.63 7.27
C GLU A 126 -6.38 -0.87 7.99
N ASP A 127 -6.33 -1.92 8.82
CA ASP A 127 -5.08 -2.45 9.36
C ASP A 127 -4.35 -3.28 8.30
N ARG A 128 -3.13 -2.86 7.96
CA ARG A 128 -2.21 -3.56 7.04
C ARG A 128 -0.98 -4.09 7.77
N LEU A 129 -1.13 -4.36 9.07
CA LEU A 129 -0.16 -4.92 10.01
C LEU A 129 0.99 -3.97 10.36
N SER A 130 1.70 -3.43 9.37
CA SER A 130 2.82 -2.49 9.56
C SER A 130 2.52 -1.07 9.05
N GLN A 131 1.30 -0.89 8.55
CA GLN A 131 0.73 0.39 8.15
C GLN A 131 -0.75 0.37 8.53
N VAL A 132 -1.30 1.51 8.94
CA VAL A 132 -2.75 1.68 9.08
C VAL A 132 -3.17 2.79 8.14
N THR A 133 -4.24 2.55 7.38
CA THR A 133 -4.70 3.50 6.36
C THR A 133 -6.15 3.88 6.60
N TYR A 134 -6.37 5.17 6.84
CA TYR A 134 -7.69 5.78 6.73
C TYR A 134 -7.99 6.08 5.25
N SER A 135 -9.22 5.84 4.79
CA SER A 135 -9.77 6.23 3.48
C SER A 135 -11.15 6.85 3.67
N ALA A 136 -11.29 8.14 3.36
CA ALA A 136 -12.49 8.91 3.71
C ALA A 136 -13.81 8.31 3.23
N LEU A 137 -13.83 7.72 2.03
CA LEU A 137 -15.03 7.11 1.42
C LEU A 137 -15.10 5.59 1.59
N GLY A 138 -14.22 5.00 2.40
CA GLY A 138 -14.03 3.55 2.48
C GLY A 138 -13.00 3.00 1.48
N GLN A 139 -12.43 1.83 1.79
CA GLN A 139 -11.36 1.24 0.98
C GLN A 139 -11.79 0.91 -0.46
N GLN A 140 -13.07 0.60 -0.68
CA GLN A 140 -13.64 0.07 -1.93
C GLN A 140 -14.35 1.13 -2.78
N ALA A 141 -14.34 2.41 -2.37
CA ALA A 141 -14.95 3.48 -3.15
C ALA A 141 -14.39 3.58 -4.59
N SER A 142 -15.26 3.86 -5.56
CA SER A 142 -14.87 3.95 -6.96
C SER A 142 -13.87 5.09 -7.19
N PRO A 143 -13.00 4.99 -8.22
CA PRO A 143 -12.10 6.08 -8.59
C PRO A 143 -12.84 7.40 -8.81
N GLU A 144 -14.00 7.40 -9.50
CA GLU A 144 -14.72 8.66 -9.77
C GLU A 144 -15.15 9.37 -8.48
N LYS A 145 -15.72 8.63 -7.52
CA LYS A 145 -16.10 9.19 -6.21
C LYS A 145 -14.89 9.76 -5.47
N LYS A 146 -13.77 9.01 -5.48
CA LYS A 146 -12.53 9.41 -4.81
C LYS A 146 -11.93 10.69 -5.39
N TYR A 147 -11.91 10.83 -6.72
CA TYR A 147 -11.41 12.05 -7.37
C TYR A 147 -12.32 13.25 -7.09
N ALA A 148 -13.65 13.09 -7.21
CA ALA A 148 -14.60 14.16 -6.92
C ALA A 148 -14.50 14.66 -5.46
N TRP A 149 -14.33 13.74 -4.51
CA TRP A 149 -14.12 14.09 -3.10
C TRP A 149 -12.79 14.81 -2.87
N ALA A 150 -11.71 14.40 -3.55
CA ALA A 150 -10.38 14.99 -3.36
C ALA A 150 -10.31 16.47 -3.76
N GLU A 151 -11.00 16.83 -4.84
CA GLU A 151 -11.05 18.22 -5.32
C GLU A 151 -11.73 19.16 -4.32
N THR A 152 -12.76 18.68 -3.62
CA THR A 152 -13.51 19.49 -2.64
C THR A 152 -12.88 19.48 -1.25
N ASN A 153 -12.14 18.42 -0.89
CA ASN A 153 -11.64 18.21 0.48
C ASN A 153 -10.12 18.37 0.64
N LYS A 154 -9.39 18.83 -0.38
CA LYS A 154 -7.92 18.92 -0.35
C LYS A 154 -7.36 19.68 0.86
N ALA A 155 -7.95 20.82 1.21
CA ALA A 155 -7.49 21.65 2.31
C ALA A 155 -7.79 21.03 3.68
N VAL A 156 -9.03 20.60 3.90
CA VAL A 156 -9.47 19.98 5.18
C VAL A 156 -8.78 18.63 5.43
N ARG A 157 -8.53 17.84 4.39
CA ARG A 157 -7.75 16.60 4.49
C ARG A 157 -6.33 16.86 4.98
N LYS A 158 -5.69 17.95 4.53
CA LYS A 158 -4.35 18.33 5.03
C LYS A 158 -4.39 18.70 6.51
N GLN A 159 -5.41 19.45 6.94
CA GLN A 159 -5.61 19.81 8.35
C GLN A 159 -5.83 18.59 9.23
N MET A 160 -6.65 17.64 8.79
CA MET A 160 -6.86 16.36 9.48
C MET A 160 -5.54 15.59 9.62
N ARG A 161 -4.74 15.51 8.55
CA ARG A 161 -3.41 14.87 8.60
C ARG A 161 -2.49 15.55 9.63
N ASP A 162 -2.46 16.88 9.67
CA ASP A 162 -1.64 17.63 10.62
C ASP A 162 -2.11 17.40 12.08
N ASP A 163 -3.41 17.29 12.34
CA ASP A 163 -3.98 16.95 13.65
C ASP A 163 -3.62 15.53 14.09
N VAL A 164 -3.72 14.55 13.18
CA VAL A 164 -3.29 13.16 13.43
C VAL A 164 -1.80 13.11 13.74
N ALA A 165 -0.97 13.81 12.97
CA ALA A 165 0.48 13.87 13.20
C ALA A 165 0.83 14.48 14.57
N ALA A 166 0.11 15.50 15.01
CA ALA A 166 0.32 16.10 16.33
C ALA A 166 -0.04 15.15 17.49
N LYS A 167 -1.03 14.25 17.29
CA LYS A 167 -1.47 13.26 18.28
C LYS A 167 -0.65 11.96 18.27
N LEU A 168 0.06 11.70 17.16
CA LEU A 168 0.88 10.51 16.92
C LEU A 168 2.35 10.90 16.63
N PRO A 169 3.04 11.63 17.53
CA PRO A 169 4.40 12.12 17.27
C PRO A 169 5.44 11.01 17.08
N GLU A 170 5.14 9.77 17.52
CA GLU A 170 6.00 8.60 17.34
C GLU A 170 5.81 7.87 16.00
N PHE A 171 4.91 8.34 15.14
CA PHE A 171 4.61 7.76 13.83
C PHE A 171 4.81 8.77 12.70
N GLU A 172 5.02 8.25 11.50
CA GLU A 172 4.94 9.02 10.28
C GLU A 172 3.49 9.06 9.81
N VAL A 173 2.99 10.25 9.45
CA VAL A 173 1.62 10.43 8.95
C VAL A 173 1.66 11.13 7.60
N ARG A 174 1.19 10.45 6.56
CA ARG A 174 1.28 10.94 5.18
C ARG A 174 -0.09 10.97 4.51
N LEU A 175 -0.26 11.88 3.57
CA LEU A 175 -1.39 11.83 2.65
C LEU A 175 -1.11 10.73 1.61
N GLY A 176 -1.99 9.73 1.52
CA GLY A 176 -1.94 8.65 0.55
C GLY A 176 -3.03 8.77 -0.51
N GLY A 177 -2.69 8.66 -1.80
CA GLY A 177 -3.66 8.73 -2.90
C GLY A 177 -4.61 9.95 -2.81
N THR A 178 -5.86 9.75 -3.23
CA THR A 178 -6.88 10.81 -3.34
C THR A 178 -7.73 11.00 -2.10
N THR A 179 -7.97 9.94 -1.31
CA THR A 179 -8.84 9.99 -0.12
C THR A 179 -8.20 9.49 1.17
N SER A 180 -6.92 9.11 1.15
CA SER A 180 -6.33 8.33 2.25
C SER A 180 -5.33 9.09 3.12
N VAL A 181 -5.17 8.64 4.36
CA VAL A 181 -4.09 9.06 5.26
C VAL A 181 -3.42 7.78 5.76
N ASP A 182 -2.13 7.65 5.51
CA ASP A 182 -1.32 6.47 5.81
C ASP A 182 -0.44 6.73 7.02
N ILE A 183 -0.46 5.80 7.97
CA ILE A 183 0.32 5.86 9.21
C ILE A 183 1.32 4.71 9.20
N THR A 184 2.61 5.04 9.29
CA THR A 184 3.73 4.10 9.30
C THR A 184 4.70 4.44 10.43
N LYS A 185 5.76 3.64 10.63
CA LYS A 185 6.88 4.02 11.52
C LYS A 185 7.61 5.24 10.94
N ILE A 186 8.24 6.05 11.80
CA ILE A 186 9.03 7.22 11.39
C ILE A 186 10.04 6.84 10.30
N GLY A 187 10.11 7.65 9.26
CA GLY A 187 11.08 7.47 8.17
C GLY A 187 10.71 6.39 7.15
N VAL A 188 9.55 5.74 7.28
CA VAL A 188 9.04 4.80 6.28
C VAL A 188 8.39 5.56 5.12
N ASP A 189 8.97 5.39 3.94
CA ASP A 189 8.42 5.75 2.65
C ASP A 189 8.91 4.75 1.57
N LYS A 190 8.61 4.98 0.29
CA LYS A 190 9.11 4.09 -0.77
C LYS A 190 10.65 4.11 -0.90
N ALA A 191 11.32 5.21 -0.53
CA ALA A 191 12.77 5.26 -0.53
C ALA A 191 13.36 4.39 0.60
N TYR A 192 12.69 4.30 1.75
CA TYR A 192 13.00 3.32 2.79
C TYR A 192 12.93 1.89 2.25
N GLY A 193 11.82 1.50 1.63
CA GLY A 193 11.67 0.18 1.01
C GLY A 193 12.75 -0.11 -0.05
N MET A 194 13.08 0.87 -0.90
CA MET A 194 14.14 0.70 -1.89
C MET A 194 15.53 0.56 -1.29
N LYS A 195 15.82 1.23 -0.16
CA LYS A 195 17.07 0.99 0.57
C LYS A 195 17.12 -0.45 1.09
N LYS A 196 16.04 -0.94 1.69
CA LYS A 196 15.92 -2.32 2.16
C LYS A 196 16.08 -3.37 1.07
N LEU A 197 15.58 -3.10 -0.14
CA LEU A 197 15.76 -3.99 -1.29
C LEU A 197 17.22 -4.09 -1.75
N MET A 198 18.02 -3.06 -1.51
CA MET A 198 19.43 -3.00 -1.92
C MET A 198 20.40 -3.56 -0.87
N GLU A 199 19.93 -3.79 0.36
CA GLU A 199 20.68 -4.46 1.44
C GLU A 199 20.82 -5.97 1.15
#